data_AF-A0A2N2LH58-F1
#
_entry.id   AF-A0A2N2LH58-F1
#
_cell.length_a   1.000
_cell.length_b   1.000
_cell.length_c   1.000
_cell.angle_alpha   90.00
_cell.angle_beta   90.00
_cell.angle_gamma   90.00
#
_symmetry.space_group_name_H-M   'P 1'
#
loop_
_entity.id
_entity.type
_entity.pdbx_description
1 polymer ?
#
loop_
_entity_poly.entity_id
_entity_poly.type
_entity_poly.pdbx_seq_one_letter_code
_entity_poly.pdbx_strand_id
1 'polypeptide(L)' 'HDNFGKFDEHLPVGTATFPFDQLFTALEALKVKPTITMEAHSQEHLWQAMANLQKMSLLDRLAASS' A
#
# COMPACT_ATOMS: atom_id res chain seq x y z
N HIS A 1 -1.55 -6.15 -0.76
CA HIS A 1 -0.48 -6.75 0.08
C HIS A 1 0.89 -6.37 -0.52
N ASP A 2 2.00 -6.92 -0.02
CA ASP A 2 3.36 -6.80 -0.59
C ASP A 2 3.95 -8.20 -0.89
N ASN A 3 4.97 -8.26 -1.74
CA ASN A 3 5.65 -9.50 -2.13
C ASN A 3 7.05 -9.23 -2.71
N PHE A 4 7.82 -10.30 -2.94
CA PHE A 4 9.16 -10.24 -3.55
C PHE A 4 9.15 -10.44 -5.08
N GLY A 5 7.96 -10.38 -5.71
CA GLY A 5 7.78 -10.56 -7.15
C GLY A 5 7.94 -12.01 -7.65
N LYS A 6 7.95 -12.99 -6.74
CA LYS A 6 8.07 -14.43 -7.08
C LYS A 6 6.79 -15.20 -6.80
N PHE A 7 6.20 -14.97 -5.63
CA PHE A 7 4.97 -15.62 -5.22
C PHE A 7 3.99 -14.58 -4.67
N ASP A 8 2.75 -14.99 -4.54
CA ASP A 8 1.72 -14.19 -3.89
C ASP A 8 1.79 -14.38 -2.37
N GLU A 9 2.81 -13.77 -1.74
CA GLU A 9 3.13 -14.01 -0.33
C GLU A 9 2.20 -13.31 0.67
N HIS A 10 1.36 -12.37 0.21
CA HIS A 10 0.44 -11.59 1.05
C HIS A 10 1.12 -10.92 2.27
N LEU A 11 2.34 -10.41 2.10
CA LEU A 11 3.07 -9.75 3.17
C LEU A 11 2.45 -8.37 3.49
N PRO A 12 2.66 -7.84 4.71
CA PRO A 12 2.24 -6.49 5.05
C PRO A 12 2.87 -5.46 4.10
N VAL A 13 2.11 -4.43 3.72
CA VAL A 13 2.61 -3.35 2.84
C VAL A 13 3.90 -2.75 3.40
N GLY A 14 4.92 -2.58 2.55
CA GLY A 14 6.20 -1.96 2.91
C GLY A 14 7.16 -2.91 3.64
N THR A 15 6.96 -4.22 3.54
CA THR A 15 7.86 -5.24 4.13
C THR A 15 8.62 -6.05 3.09
N ALA A 16 8.31 -5.87 1.81
CA ALA A 16 9.02 -6.49 0.70
C ALA A 16 9.38 -5.41 -0.34
N THR A 17 9.27 -5.74 -1.63
CA THR A 17 9.91 -4.95 -2.69
C THR A 17 8.95 -4.25 -3.63
N PHE A 18 7.63 -4.33 -3.41
CA PHE A 18 6.69 -3.65 -4.29
C PHE A 18 6.86 -2.11 -4.18
N PRO A 19 7.00 -1.37 -5.30
CA PRO A 19 7.32 0.05 -5.27
C PRO A 19 6.06 0.92 -5.08
N PHE A 20 5.49 0.94 -3.87
CA PHE A 20 4.23 1.66 -3.60
C PHE A 20 4.29 3.15 -3.93
N ASP A 21 5.41 3.84 -3.68
CA ASP A 21 5.52 5.26 -4.03
C ASP A 21 5.31 5.52 -5.52
N GLN A 22 5.83 4.65 -6.39
CA GLN A 22 5.69 4.76 -7.83
C GLN A 22 4.25 4.49 -8.27
N LEU A 23 3.61 3.48 -7.67
CA LEU A 23 2.19 3.20 -7.91
C LEU A 23 1.34 4.44 -7.60
N PHE A 24 1.54 5.04 -6.43
CA PHE A 24 0.78 6.20 -6.01
C PHE A 24 1.06 7.43 -6.88
N THR A 25 2.30 7.65 -7.30
CA THR A 25 2.63 8.74 -8.25
C THR A 25 1.93 8.54 -9.59
N ALA A 26 1.84 7.30 -10.08
CA ALA A 26 1.09 7.00 -11.29
C ALA A 26 -0.41 7.26 -11.11
N LEU A 27 -1.00 6.86 -9.97
CA LEU A 27 -2.43 7.10 -9.67
C LEU A 27 -2.75 8.61 -9.60
N GLU A 28 -1.90 9.41 -8.97
CA GLU A 28 -2.02 10.86 -8.90
C GLU A 28 -1.94 11.49 -10.31
N ALA A 29 -0.99 11.05 -11.14
CA ALA A 29 -0.85 11.53 -12.52
C ALA A 29 -2.09 11.20 -13.38
N LEU A 30 -2.73 10.05 -13.12
CA LEU A 30 -3.99 9.66 -13.77
C LEU A 30 -5.21 10.43 -13.25
N LYS A 31 -5.08 11.20 -12.16
CA LYS A 31 -6.16 11.97 -11.52
C LYS A 31 -7.37 11.10 -11.14
N VAL A 32 -7.11 9.87 -10.72
CA VAL A 32 -8.14 8.91 -10.29
C VAL A 32 -8.28 8.90 -8.77
N LYS A 33 -9.46 8.53 -8.28
CA LYS A 33 -9.74 8.32 -6.86
C LYS A 33 -10.05 6.85 -6.61
N PRO A 34 -9.04 6.01 -6.32
CA PRO A 34 -9.26 4.58 -6.17
C PRO A 34 -9.88 4.26 -4.80
N THR A 35 -10.70 3.22 -4.76
CA THR A 35 -10.95 2.47 -3.52
C THR A 35 -9.84 1.44 -3.37
N ILE A 36 -9.16 1.42 -2.22
CA ILE A 36 -8.08 0.47 -1.94
C ILE A 36 -8.56 -0.57 -0.93
N THR A 37 -8.42 -1.84 -1.29
CA THR A 37 -8.67 -2.97 -0.39
C THR A 37 -7.34 -3.52 0.11
N MET A 38 -7.23 -3.72 1.43
CA MET A 38 -6.05 -4.33 2.04
C MET A 38 -6.29 -5.81 2.33
N GLU A 39 -5.49 -6.67 1.71
CA GLU A 39 -5.58 -8.13 1.83
C GLU A 39 -4.56 -8.66 2.84
N ALA A 40 -4.89 -8.60 4.12
CA ALA A 40 -4.07 -9.15 5.20
C ALA A 40 -4.62 -10.50 5.68
N HIS A 41 -3.74 -11.50 5.85
CA HIS A 41 -4.12 -12.84 6.34
C HIS A 41 -4.14 -12.97 7.87
N SER A 42 -3.79 -11.92 8.60
CA SER A 42 -3.90 -11.86 10.07
C SER A 42 -4.13 -10.43 10.54
N GLN A 43 -4.65 -10.29 11.76
CA GLN A 43 -4.84 -8.98 12.39
C GLN A 43 -3.51 -8.26 12.63
N GLU A 44 -2.46 -8.99 13.02
CA GLU A 44 -1.12 -8.43 13.19
C GLU A 44 -0.59 -7.84 11.88
N HIS A 45 -0.73 -8.58 10.77
CA HIS A 45 -0.31 -8.12 9.45
C HIS A 45 -1.08 -6.87 9.00
N LEU A 46 -2.38 -6.80 9.30
CA LEU A 46 -3.19 -5.62 9.04
C LEU A 46 -2.63 -4.40 9.78
N TRP A 47 -2.36 -4.51 11.09
CA TRP A 47 -1.84 -3.39 11.87
C TRP A 47 -0.43 -2.98 11.45
N GLN A 48 0.43 -3.94 11.12
CA GLN A 48 1.76 -3.64 10.59
C GLN A 48 1.67 -2.90 9.25
N ALA A 49 0.83 -3.36 8.33
CA ALA A 49 0.61 -2.70 7.05
C ALA A 49 0.09 -1.27 7.23
N MET A 50 -0.87 -1.05 8.13
CA MET A 50 -1.36 0.30 8.46
C MET A 50 -0.27 1.22 9.01
N ALA A 51 0.56 0.72 9.93
CA ALA A 51 1.68 1.49 10.48
C ALA A 51 2.72 1.84 9.40
N ASN A 52 2.99 0.92 8.47
CA ASN A 52 3.91 1.16 7.38
C ASN A 52 3.36 2.18 6.37
N LEU A 53 2.08 2.07 5.99
CA LEU A 53 1.42 3.05 5.12
C LEU A 53 1.49 4.47 5.70
N GLN A 54 1.29 4.60 7.00
CA GLN A 54 1.42 5.88 7.69
C GLN A 54 2.86 6.41 7.66
N LYS A 55 3.87 5.55 7.93
CA LYS A 55 5.29 5.93 7.86
C LYS A 55 5.74 6.35 6.45
N MET A 56 5.12 5.78 5.42
CA MET A 56 5.38 6.11 4.02
C MET A 56 4.56 7.32 3.53
N SER A 57 3.74 7.94 4.40
CA SER A 57 2.81 9.03 4.06
C SER A 57 1.83 8.69 2.92
N LEU A 58 1.58 7.41 2.64
CA LEU A 58 0.66 7.00 1.57
C LEU A 58 -0.80 7.28 1.94
N LEU A 59 -1.13 7.26 3.24
CA LEU A 59 -2.46 7.65 3.72
C LEU A 59 -2.75 9.13 3.45
N ASP A 60 -1.74 9.99 3.59
CA ASP A 60 -1.88 11.43 3.32
C ASP A 60 -2.11 11.68 1.83
N ARG A 61 -1.44 10.92 0.96
CA ARG A 61 -1.60 10.99 -0.50
C ARG A 61 -3.00 10.58 -0.96
N LEU A 62 -3.61 9.58 -0.30
CA LEU A 62 -5.01 9.21 -0.52
C LEU A 62 -5.96 10.33 -0.12
N ALA A 63 -5.73 10.92 1.06
CA ALA A 63 -6.55 12.01 1.56
C ALA A 63 -6.44 13.28 0.69
N ALA A 64 -5.25 13.63 0.22
CA ALA A 64 -5.02 14.81 -0.62
C ALA A 64 -5.62 14.68 -2.04
N SER A 65 -5.87 13.45 -2.48
CA SER A 65 -6.55 13.16 -3.75
C SER A 65 -8.09 13.29 -3.65
N SER A 66 -8.61 13.67 -2.48
CA SER A 66 -10.06 13.72 -2.16
C SER A 66 -10.70 15.07 -2.43
#